data_AF-A0A2H5VXB9-F1
#
_entry.id   AF-A0A2H5VXB9-F1
#
_cell.length_a   1.000
_cell.length_b   1.000
_cell.length_c   1.000
_cell.angle_alpha   90.00
_cell.angle_beta   90.00
_cell.angle_gamma   90.00
#
_symmetry.space_group_name_H-M   'P 1'
#
loop_
_entity.id
_entity.type
_entity.pdbx_description
1 polymer ?
#
loop_
_entity_poly.entity_id
_entity_poly.type
_entity_poly.pdbx_seq_one_letter_code
_entity_poly.pdbx_strand_id
1 'polypeptide(L)' 'MLRVGDPAPDVELASADEQRVRLSSFWARGLVVLVFARHFG' A
#
# COMPACT_ATOMS: atom_id res chain seq x y z
N MET A 1 -13.15 1.59 -8.36
CA MET A 1 -13.30 0.42 -7.47
C MET A 1 -12.38 -0.66 -7.99
N LEU A 2 -11.42 -1.11 -7.18
CA LEU A 2 -10.49 -2.20 -7.53
C LEU A 2 -11.21 -3.55 -7.49
N ARG A 3 -10.86 -4.45 -8.41
CA ARG A 3 -11.39 -5.81 -8.54
C ARG A 3 -10.26 -6.83 -8.50
N VAL A 4 -10.61 -8.08 -8.20
CA VAL A 4 -9.65 -9.19 -8.26
C VAL A 4 -9.15 -9.35 -9.70
N GLY A 5 -7.83 -9.44 -9.86
CA GLY A 5 -7.17 -9.54 -11.17
C GLY A 5 -6.73 -8.18 -11.74
N ASP A 6 -7.19 -7.07 -11.18
CA ASP A 6 -6.65 -5.75 -11.54
C ASP A 6 -5.18 -5.66 -11.06
N PRO A 7 -4.32 -4.92 -11.78
CA PRO A 7 -3.00 -4.56 -11.28
C PRO A 7 -3.11 -3.90 -9.90
N ALA A 8 -2.19 -4.23 -9.00
CA ALA A 8 -2.11 -3.54 -7.72
C ALA A 8 -1.91 -2.04 -7.97
N PRO A 9 -2.67 -1.16 -7.30
CA PRO A 9 -2.53 0.28 -7.49
C PRO A 9 -1.14 0.71 -7.04
N ASP A 10 -0.54 1.66 -7.76
CA ASP A 10 0.75 2.22 -7.37
C ASP A 10 0.62 3.70 -6.96
N VAL A 11 0.32 3.91 -5.68
CA VAL A 11 0.06 5.23 -5.09
C VAL A 11 1.19 5.64 -4.14
N GLU A 12 1.33 6.95 -3.91
CA GLU A 12 2.17 7.45 -2.81
C GLU A 12 1.39 7.44 -1.50
N LEU A 13 2.02 6.91 -0.46
CA LEU A 13 1.49 6.85 0.90
C LEU A 13 2.45 7.54 1.86
N ALA A 14 1.93 8.05 2.98
CA ALA A 14 2.75 8.42 4.11
C ALA A 14 3.04 7.18 4.96
N SER A 15 4.31 6.99 5.35
CA SER A 15 4.70 6.00 6.34
C SER A 15 4.40 6.49 7.75
N ALA A 16 4.56 5.61 8.74
CA ALA A 16 4.44 5.99 10.16
C ALA A 16 5.46 7.06 10.59
N ASP A 17 6.57 7.19 9.86
CA ASP A 17 7.63 8.17 10.10
C ASP A 17 7.47 9.43 9.22
N GLU A 18 6.25 9.67 8.72
CA GLU A 18 5.88 10.77 7.82
C GLU A 18 6.64 10.82 6.48
N GLN A 19 7.38 9.75 6.14
CA GLN A 19 8.07 9.65 4.85
C GLN A 19 7.09 9.29 3.75
N ARG A 20 7.27 9.89 2.56
CA ARG A 20 6.51 9.48 1.38
C ARG A 20 7.11 8.22 0.78
N VAL A 21 6.28 7.20 0.59
CA VAL A 21 6.69 5.92 -0.01
C VAL A 21 5.78 5.57 -1.17
N ARG A 22 6.37 5.05 -2.25
CA ARG A 22 5.63 4.48 -3.39
C ARG A 22 5.22 3.06 -3.04
N LEU A 23 3.93 2.70 -3.17
CA LEU A 23 3.43 1.38 -2.81
C LEU A 23 4.13 0.25 -3.58
N SER A 24 4.54 0.50 -4.82
CA SER A 24 5.26 -0.48 -5.63
C SER A 24 6.63 -0.88 -5.11
N SER A 25 7.26 -0.01 -4.33
CA SER A 25 8.60 -0.28 -3.77
C SER A 25 8.64 -1.50 -2.85
N PHE A 26 7.49 -1.90 -2.28
CA PHE A 26 7.40 -3.08 -1.42
C PHE A 26 7.40 -4.40 -2.20
N TRP A 27 6.94 -4.43 -3.46
CA TRP A 27 6.89 -5.66 -4.27
C TRP A 27 8.27 -6.17 -4.68
N ALA A 28 9.27 -5.29 -4.75
CA ALA A 28 10.64 -5.67 -5.08
C ALA A 28 11.22 -6.72 -4.11
N ARG A 29 10.62 -6.87 -2.92
CA ARG A 29 11.04 -7.82 -1.88
C ARG A 29 10.22 -9.11 -1.86
N GLY A 30 9.16 -9.22 -2.67
CA GLY A 30 8.28 -10.38 -2.74
C GLY A 30 6.79 -10.04 -2.62
N LEU A 31 5.97 -11.05 -2.34
CA LEU A 31 4.52 -10.88 -2.15
C LEU A 31 4.25 -9.95 -0.95
N VAL A 32 3.31 -9.03 -1.13
CA VAL A 32 2.89 -8.08 -0.10
C VAL A 32 1.42 -8.29 0.23
N VAL A 33 1.10 -8.36 1.53
CA VAL A 33 -0.27 -8.31 2.04
C VAL A 33 -0.49 -6.94 2.68
N LEU A 34 -1.44 -6.17 2.16
CA LEU A 34 -1.78 -4.84 2.66
C LEU A 34 -2.99 -4.94 3.59
N VAL A 35 -2.85 -4.44 4.82
CA VAL A 35 -3.92 -4.40 5.81
C VAL A 35 -4.19 -2.96 6.18
N PHE A 36 -5.43 -2.51 5.99
CA PHE A 36 -5.87 -1.17 6.38
C PHE A 36 -6.60 -1.27 7.72
N ALA A 37 -5.98 -0.76 8.78
CA ALA A 37 -6.64 -0.60 10.06
C ALA A 37 -7.40 0.74 10.08
N ARG A 38 -8.69 0.70 10.42
CA ARG A 38 -9.46 1.92 10.65
C ARG A 38 -9.22 2.37 12.08
N HIS A 39 -8.65 3.57 12.25
CA HIS A 39 -8.64 4.23 13.56
C HIS A 39 -10.03 4.83 13.81
N PHE A 40 -10.69 4.44 14.90
CA PHE A 40 -11.89 5.08 15.41
C PHE A 40 -11.46 5.97 16.59
N GLY A 41 -11.24 7.25 16.31
CA GLY A 41 -10.94 8.29 17.29
C GLY A 41 -11.73 9.54 16.93
#